data_AF-A0A2D6MVK4-F1
#
_entry.id   AF-A0A2D6MVK4-F1
#
_cell.length_a   1.000
_cell.length_b   1.000
_cell.length_c   1.000
_cell.angle_alpha   90.00
_cell.angle_beta   90.00
_cell.angle_gamma   90.00
#
_symmetry.space_group_name_H-M   'P 1'
#
loop_
_entity.id
_entity.type
_entity.pdbx_description
1 polymer ?
#
loop_
_entity_poly.entity_id
_entity_poly.type
_entity_poly.pdbx_seq_one_letter_code
_entity_poly.pdbx_strand_id
1 'polypeptide(L)'
;MKPPDGVSPDTRFTGPDFDGTTDAGSASVVNDHDNDRQIRVIGSHRPFARFGWTVVIEQPYDVAFAPVVSSLNRVAVLNLAIVLLVGLLASRIAGSIGKPLCSLSNAAKRLSDGERGVEIDETSLTSDEVNVLTRTFNEMSLGLGRNARELEEKQRAIESANSELRAKNEELSDVNLVLEQLSITDGLTKLHNHRYFQEAITKECKRSSRTKDPLCLILTDIPREQEQLTVSVGVAALSCDRRQLFADADAALYAAKDAGRNGLVIAPLTTDGSELSGDERAH
;
A
#
# COMPACT_ATOMS: atom_id res chain seq x y z
N MET A 1 4.74 102.55 53.70
CA MET A 1 6.15 102.44 53.30
C MET A 1 6.18 102.53 51.78
N LYS A 2 6.90 103.51 51.23
CA LYS A 2 6.96 103.83 49.79
C LYS A 2 7.61 102.67 49.01
N PRO A 3 7.15 102.29 47.81
CA PRO A 3 7.77 101.21 47.04
C PRO A 3 9.17 101.64 46.57
N PRO A 4 10.11 100.68 46.35
CA PRO A 4 11.44 101.01 45.83
C PRO A 4 11.32 101.61 44.42
N ASP A 5 11.94 102.76 44.23
CA ASP A 5 11.94 103.54 42.99
C ASP A 5 12.64 102.74 41.87
N GLY A 6 11.91 102.39 40.81
CA GLY A 6 12.47 101.74 39.63
C GLY A 6 11.54 100.81 38.84
N VAL A 7 10.35 100.48 39.36
CA VAL A 7 9.37 99.66 38.63
C VAL A 7 8.35 100.57 37.95
N SER A 8 8.42 100.65 36.62
CA SER A 8 7.42 101.31 35.80
C SER A 8 6.05 100.64 36.05
N PRO A 9 4.96 101.38 36.31
CA PRO A 9 3.64 100.80 36.62
C PRO A 9 2.97 100.09 35.43
N ASP A 10 3.63 100.08 34.26
CA ASP A 10 3.11 99.56 32.99
C ASP A 10 3.84 98.30 32.47
N THR A 11 4.59 97.57 33.31
CA THR A 11 4.90 96.16 32.98
C THR A 11 3.64 95.32 33.20
N ARG A 12 2.65 95.54 32.34
CA ARG A 12 1.48 94.68 32.21
C ARG A 12 2.02 93.34 31.74
N PHE A 13 1.99 92.36 32.63
CA PHE A 13 2.26 90.97 32.31
C PHE A 13 1.39 90.58 31.10
N THR A 14 2.02 90.31 29.95
CA THR A 14 1.33 89.93 28.70
C THR A 14 1.17 88.42 28.59
N GLY A 15 0.99 87.74 29.72
CA GLY A 15 0.55 86.35 29.71
C GLY A 15 -0.96 86.25 29.48
N PRO A 16 -1.51 85.02 29.45
CA PRO A 16 -2.89 84.77 29.07
C PRO A 16 -3.86 85.64 29.89
N ASP A 17 -4.92 86.14 29.24
CA ASP A 17 -6.01 86.86 29.91
C ASP A 17 -6.59 85.96 31.00
N PHE A 18 -6.13 86.17 32.23
CA PHE A 18 -6.63 85.48 33.41
C PHE A 18 -7.97 86.09 33.75
N ASP A 19 -9.03 85.60 33.11
CA ASP A 19 -10.39 86.02 33.42
C ASP A 19 -10.65 85.73 34.90
N GLY A 20 -10.83 86.79 35.69
CA GLY A 20 -10.84 86.78 37.15
C GLY A 20 -12.06 86.10 37.78
N THR A 21 -12.73 85.21 37.05
CA THR A 21 -13.94 84.50 37.45
C THR A 21 -13.67 83.17 38.13
N THR A 22 -12.40 82.85 38.42
CA THR A 22 -12.04 81.62 39.14
C THR A 22 -12.21 81.84 40.65
N ASP A 23 -13.23 81.18 41.20
CA ASP A 23 -13.66 81.18 42.60
C ASP A 23 -12.47 81.14 43.59
N ALA A 24 -12.56 81.91 44.68
CA ALA A 24 -11.45 82.21 45.61
C ALA A 24 -10.88 80.99 46.40
N GLY A 25 -11.25 79.77 46.00
CA GLY A 25 -10.79 78.50 46.55
C GLY A 25 -10.38 77.43 45.54
N SER A 26 -10.52 77.63 44.22
CA SER A 26 -10.14 76.60 43.23
C SER A 26 -8.68 76.77 42.78
N ALA A 27 -7.92 75.67 42.89
CA ALA A 27 -6.50 75.64 42.59
C ALA A 27 -6.23 75.92 41.09
N SER A 28 -5.13 76.63 40.88
CA SER A 28 -4.52 77.04 39.60
C SER A 28 -4.75 76.10 38.42
N VAL A 29 -5.27 76.65 37.32
CA VAL A 29 -5.17 76.00 36.01
C VAL A 29 -3.72 76.12 35.53
N VAL A 30 -3.13 74.97 35.22
CA VAL A 30 -1.81 74.88 34.59
C VAL A 30 -1.98 75.29 33.13
N ASN A 31 -1.42 76.43 32.74
CA ASN A 31 -1.59 76.99 31.39
C ASN A 31 -0.29 76.90 30.58
N ASP A 32 -0.41 76.38 29.37
CA ASP A 32 0.62 76.38 28.33
C ASP A 32 0.50 77.69 27.53
N HIS A 33 1.53 78.53 27.57
CA HIS A 33 1.55 79.83 26.90
C HIS A 33 2.99 80.28 26.63
N ASP A 34 3.17 81.27 25.76
CA ASP A 34 4.46 81.92 25.57
C ASP A 34 4.61 83.07 26.57
N ASN A 35 5.75 83.13 27.26
CA ASN A 35 6.03 84.22 28.20
C ASN A 35 6.51 85.49 27.47
N ASP A 36 6.77 86.56 28.22
CA ASP A 36 7.24 87.85 27.70
C ASP A 36 8.57 87.77 26.90
N ARG A 37 9.29 86.65 27.00
CA ARG A 37 10.51 86.35 26.22
C ARG A 37 10.27 85.47 25.00
N GLN A 38 9.01 85.21 24.63
CA GLN A 38 8.59 84.32 23.53
C GLN A 38 9.09 82.87 23.73
N ILE A 39 9.17 82.42 24.99
CA ILE A 39 9.51 81.04 25.34
C ILE A 39 8.23 80.35 25.79
N ARG A 40 7.92 79.19 25.21
CA ARG A 40 6.81 78.34 25.63
C ARG A 40 7.05 77.83 27.06
N VAL A 41 6.20 78.24 27.98
CA VAL A 41 6.26 77.90 29.40
C VAL A 41 4.98 77.22 29.85
N ILE A 42 5.10 76.43 30.91
CA ILE A 42 3.97 76.01 31.71
C ILE A 42 3.96 76.83 32.99
N GLY A 43 2.86 77.56 33.20
CA GLY A 43 2.69 78.43 34.34
C GLY A 43 1.53 78.03 35.24
N SER A 44 1.69 78.28 36.53
CA SER A 44 0.61 78.30 37.52
C SER A 44 0.64 79.63 38.25
N HIS A 45 -0.53 80.16 38.59
CA HIS A 45 -0.66 81.39 39.34
C HIS A 45 -1.59 81.21 40.52
N ARG A 46 -1.33 81.94 41.61
CA ARG A 46 -2.21 82.00 42.77
C ARG A 46 -2.29 83.44 43.30
N PRO A 47 -3.50 83.99 43.49
CA PRO A 47 -3.65 85.30 44.10
C PRO A 47 -3.29 85.24 45.60
N PHE A 48 -2.51 86.21 46.06
CA PHE A 48 -2.14 86.43 47.45
C PHE A 48 -2.88 87.66 47.99
N ALA A 49 -4.13 87.44 48.41
CA ALA A 49 -5.10 88.48 48.75
C ALA A 49 -4.62 89.49 49.82
N ARG A 50 -3.69 89.10 50.71
CA ARG A 50 -3.18 89.95 51.79
C ARG A 50 -2.44 91.20 51.31
N PHE A 51 -1.85 91.17 50.12
CA PHE A 51 -1.09 92.31 49.55
C PHE A 51 -1.54 92.71 48.14
N GLY A 52 -2.60 92.08 47.61
CA GLY A 52 -3.06 92.33 46.23
C GLY A 52 -2.08 91.86 45.15
N TRP A 53 -1.20 90.90 45.47
CA TRP A 53 -0.21 90.37 44.55
C TRP A 53 -0.66 89.02 43.99
N THR A 54 -0.28 88.71 42.75
CA THR A 54 -0.42 87.36 42.18
C THR A 54 0.95 86.74 42.07
N VAL A 55 1.14 85.58 42.69
CA VAL A 55 2.38 84.81 42.54
C VAL A 55 2.23 83.94 41.30
N VAL A 56 3.14 84.10 40.34
CA VAL A 56 3.21 83.29 39.11
C VAL A 56 4.48 82.47 39.17
N ILE A 57 4.36 81.18 38.88
CA ILE A 57 5.50 80.26 38.74
C ILE A 57 5.44 79.72 37.33
N GLU A 58 6.49 79.99 36.54
CA GLU A 58 6.64 79.53 35.18
C GLU A 58 7.85 78.62 35.06
N GLN A 59 7.71 77.55 34.27
CA GLN A 59 8.80 76.67 33.90
C GLN A 59 8.81 76.46 32.38
N PRO A 60 9.97 76.60 31.70
CA PRO A 60 10.08 76.30 30.27
C PRO A 60 9.59 74.88 29.93
N TYR A 61 8.82 74.76 28.84
CA TYR A 61 8.18 73.51 28.44
C TYR A 61 9.19 72.38 28.20
N ASP A 62 10.31 72.69 27.54
CA ASP A 62 11.40 71.76 27.25
C ASP A 62 12.04 71.21 28.53
N VAL A 63 12.21 72.02 29.58
CA VAL A 63 12.74 71.60 30.88
C VAL A 63 11.68 70.83 31.68
N ALA A 64 10.43 71.32 31.70
CA ALA A 64 9.31 70.67 32.40
C ALA A 64 9.07 69.25 31.89
N PHE A 65 9.19 69.03 30.57
CA PHE A 65 9.00 67.72 29.94
C PHE A 65 10.30 66.99 29.56
N ALA A 66 11.49 67.54 29.81
CA ALA A 66 12.76 66.85 29.54
C ALA A 66 12.82 65.41 30.11
N PRO A 67 12.33 65.13 31.34
CA PRO A 67 12.28 63.77 31.87
C PRO A 67 11.32 62.85 31.10
N VAL A 68 10.22 63.39 30.57
CA VAL A 68 9.21 62.65 29.81
C VAL A 68 9.76 62.30 28.42
N VAL A 69 10.30 63.29 27.70
CA VAL A 69 10.85 63.10 26.34
C VAL A 69 12.03 62.13 26.35
N SER A 70 12.95 62.25 27.31
CA SER A 70 14.08 61.31 27.44
C SER A 70 13.64 59.88 27.77
N SER A 71 12.53 59.71 28.50
CA SER A 71 11.96 58.39 28.81
C SER A 71 11.25 57.77 27.61
N LEU A 72 10.55 58.57 26.80
CA LEU A 72 9.96 58.11 25.54
C LEU A 72 11.03 57.57 24.58
N ASN A 73 12.15 58.28 24.42
CA ASN A 73 13.25 57.83 23.57
C ASN A 73 13.86 56.50 24.06
N ARG A 74 14.03 56.32 25.37
CA ARG A 74 14.53 55.06 25.94
C ARG A 74 13.57 53.89 25.67
N VAL A 75 12.27 54.10 25.86
CA VAL A 75 11.25 53.07 25.56
C VAL A 75 11.22 52.76 24.06
N ALA A 76 11.30 53.78 23.20
CA ALA A 76 11.33 53.60 21.75
C ALA A 76 12.55 52.78 21.28
N VAL A 77 13.74 53.10 21.78
CA VAL A 77 14.97 52.33 21.48
C VAL A 77 14.86 50.89 21.98
N LEU A 78 14.32 50.67 23.17
CA LEU A 78 14.13 49.33 23.73
C LEU A 78 13.14 48.51 22.90
N ASN A 79 12.02 49.09 22.48
CA ASN A 79 11.05 48.43 21.60
C ASN A 79 11.67 48.10 20.23
N LEU A 80 12.42 49.04 19.64
CA LEU A 80 13.11 48.80 18.38
C LEU A 80 14.11 47.65 18.52
N ALA A 81 14.88 47.62 19.62
CA ALA A 81 15.81 46.54 19.90
C ALA A 81 15.11 45.18 20.03
N ILE A 82 13.94 45.12 20.69
CA ILE A 82 13.12 43.90 20.78
C ILE A 82 12.65 43.45 19.39
N VAL A 83 12.12 44.34 18.57
CA VAL A 83 11.65 44.00 17.22
C VAL A 83 12.80 43.45 16.37
N LEU A 84 13.96 44.09 16.42
CA LEU A 84 15.15 43.62 15.71
C LEU A 84 15.63 42.26 16.24
N LEU A 85 15.63 42.05 17.56
CA LEU A 85 16.00 40.78 18.17
C LEU A 85 15.07 39.65 17.74
N VAL A 86 13.76 39.88 17.78
CA VAL A 86 12.73 38.91 17.36
C VAL A 86 12.86 38.60 15.87
N GLY A 87 13.05 39.62 15.03
CA GLY A 87 13.25 39.43 13.59
C GLY A 87 14.51 38.62 13.28
N LEU A 88 15.62 38.88 13.98
CA LEU A 88 16.86 38.11 13.83
C LEU A 88 16.67 36.65 14.26
N LEU A 89 16.02 36.42 15.41
CA LEU A 89 15.76 35.06 15.91
C LEU A 89 14.82 34.29 14.97
N ALA A 90 13.76 34.93 14.47
CA ALA A 90 12.86 34.33 13.50
C ALA A 90 13.58 33.97 12.19
N SER A 91 14.45 34.85 11.69
CA SER A 91 15.27 34.58 10.50
C SER A 91 16.23 33.40 10.72
N ARG A 92 16.83 33.30 11.91
CA ARG A 92 17.70 32.17 12.27
C ARG A 92 16.93 30.85 12.31
N ILE A 93 15.78 30.79 12.99
CA ILE A 93 14.94 29.59 13.08
C ILE A 93 14.43 29.15 11.71
N ALA A 94 13.97 30.10 10.87
CA ALA A 94 13.53 29.81 9.51
C ALA A 94 14.67 29.21 8.67
N GLY A 95 15.89 29.71 8.84
CA GLY A 95 17.09 29.18 8.19
C GLY A 95 17.54 27.82 8.71
N SER A 96 17.51 27.60 10.02
CA SER A 96 18.07 26.40 10.67
C SER A 96 17.12 25.21 10.75
N ILE A 97 15.80 25.44 10.80
CA ILE A 97 14.79 24.38 10.94
C ILE A 97 13.80 24.40 9.78
N GLY A 98 13.29 25.58 9.41
CA GLY A 98 12.26 25.70 8.38
C GLY A 98 12.70 25.20 7.01
N LYS A 99 13.83 25.71 6.50
CA LYS A 99 14.36 25.31 5.19
C LYS A 99 14.67 23.81 5.09
N PRO A 100 15.37 23.17 6.05
CA PRO A 100 15.60 21.74 6.01
C PRO A 100 14.33 20.88 6.00
N LEU A 101 13.35 21.22 6.84
CA LEU A 101 12.08 20.47 6.89
C LEU A 101 11.33 20.54 5.56
N CYS A 102 11.32 21.70 4.89
CA CYS A 102 10.76 21.83 3.55
C CYS A 102 11.52 20.99 2.51
N SER A 103 12.86 20.96 2.59
CA SER A 103 13.68 20.13 1.70
C SER A 103 13.38 18.64 1.86
N LEU A 104 13.31 18.16 3.10
CA LEU A 104 12.96 16.78 3.42
C LEU A 104 11.55 16.41 2.95
N SER A 105 10.57 17.29 3.19
CA SER A 105 9.20 17.08 2.72
C SER A 105 9.11 16.97 1.20
N ASN A 106 9.81 17.85 0.47
CA ASN A 106 9.85 17.81 -0.99
C ASN A 106 10.57 16.54 -1.50
N ALA A 107 11.68 16.16 -0.87
CA ALA A 107 12.40 14.93 -1.21
C ALA A 107 11.55 13.68 -0.96
N ALA A 108 10.83 13.62 0.16
CA ALA A 108 9.91 12.53 0.48
C ALA A 108 8.76 12.44 -0.53
N LYS A 109 8.21 13.58 -0.97
CA LYS A 109 7.18 13.61 -2.02
C LYS A 109 7.71 13.05 -3.34
N ARG A 110 8.88 13.49 -3.77
CA ARG A 110 9.54 13.00 -4.99
C ARG A 110 9.82 11.50 -4.94
N LEU A 111 10.30 11.00 -3.81
CA LEU A 111 10.51 9.57 -3.57
C LEU A 111 9.18 8.79 -3.65
N SER A 112 8.11 9.34 -3.08
CA SER A 112 6.75 8.77 -3.17
C SER A 112 6.19 8.77 -4.61
N ASP A 113 6.57 9.77 -5.41
CA ASP A 113 6.17 9.89 -6.82
C ASP A 113 6.97 8.92 -7.74
N GLY A 114 7.88 8.12 -7.16
CA GLY A 114 8.64 7.09 -7.86
C GLY A 114 10.01 7.55 -8.36
N GLU A 115 10.45 8.77 -8.05
CA GLU A 115 11.83 9.19 -8.31
C GLU A 115 12.80 8.36 -7.45
N ARG A 116 13.75 7.69 -8.09
CA ARG A 116 14.74 6.83 -7.43
C ARG A 116 16.01 7.62 -7.14
N GLY A 117 16.67 7.31 -6.03
CA GLY A 117 17.96 7.92 -5.67
C GLY A 117 17.84 9.38 -5.24
N VAL A 118 16.70 9.76 -4.66
CA VAL A 118 16.55 11.08 -4.04
C VAL A 118 17.44 11.12 -2.80
N GLU A 119 18.44 11.99 -2.83
CA GLU A 119 19.38 12.22 -1.73
C GLU A 119 19.37 13.69 -1.38
N ILE A 120 19.44 13.98 -0.09
CA ILE A 120 19.53 15.32 0.46
C ILE A 120 20.96 15.52 0.96
N ASP A 121 21.59 16.61 0.51
CA ASP A 121 22.94 16.98 0.93
C ASP A 121 23.00 17.34 2.43
N GLU A 122 23.78 16.57 3.18
CA GLU A 122 23.99 16.76 4.63
C GLU A 122 24.84 18.01 4.94
N THR A 123 25.62 18.51 3.99
CA THR A 123 26.65 19.54 4.22
C THR A 123 26.07 20.92 4.56
N SER A 124 24.80 21.15 4.25
CA SER A 124 24.13 22.46 4.40
C SER A 124 23.28 22.58 5.67
N LEU A 125 23.24 21.56 6.53
CA LEU A 125 22.28 21.43 7.61
C LEU A 125 22.92 21.69 8.98
N THR A 126 22.45 22.74 9.66
CA THR A 126 23.10 23.30 10.87
C THR A 126 22.67 22.63 12.18
N SER A 127 21.65 21.77 12.17
CA SER A 127 21.06 21.18 13.39
C SER A 127 21.26 19.67 13.44
N ASP A 128 21.78 19.17 14.56
CA ASP A 128 22.16 17.76 14.74
C ASP A 128 20.99 16.79 14.55
N GLU A 129 19.82 17.08 15.12
CA GLU A 129 18.63 16.22 14.98
C GLU A 129 18.10 16.18 13.55
N VAL A 130 18.24 17.31 12.84
CA VAL A 130 17.85 17.40 11.42
C VAL A 130 18.82 16.59 10.56
N ASN A 131 20.11 16.57 10.90
CA ASN A 131 21.11 15.75 10.24
C ASN A 131 20.83 14.26 10.43
N VAL A 132 20.47 13.84 11.65
CA VAL A 132 20.06 12.47 11.93
C VAL A 132 18.87 12.07 11.07
N LEU A 133 17.82 12.89 11.02
CA LEU A 133 16.64 12.60 10.20
C LEU A 133 16.96 12.54 8.71
N THR A 134 17.84 13.43 8.23
CA THR A 134 18.29 13.46 6.84
C THR A 134 19.03 12.18 6.48
N ARG A 135 19.93 11.72 7.35
CA ARG A 135 20.65 10.45 7.16
C ARG A 135 19.70 9.26 7.13
N THR A 136 18.77 9.18 8.08
CA THR A 136 17.77 8.11 8.11
C THR A 136 16.90 8.12 6.85
N PHE A 137 16.52 9.31 6.36
CA PHE A 137 15.80 9.43 5.09
C PHE A 137 16.63 8.94 3.91
N ASN A 138 17.89 9.36 3.80
CA ASN A 138 18.80 8.92 2.74
C ASN A 138 18.99 7.39 2.77
N GLU A 139 19.15 6.80 3.95
CA GLU A 139 19.23 5.33 4.13
C GLU A 139 17.97 4.61 3.66
N MET A 140 16.78 5.12 3.99
CA MET A 140 15.51 4.57 3.51
C MET A 140 15.36 4.69 1.99
N SER A 141 15.72 5.84 1.42
CA SER A 141 15.69 6.10 -0.04
C SER A 141 16.57 5.10 -0.79
N LEU A 142 17.78 4.85 -0.28
CA LEU A 142 18.68 3.83 -0.81
C LEU A 142 18.11 2.40 -0.65
N GLY A 143 17.53 2.08 0.50
CA GLY A 143 16.90 0.78 0.77
C GLY A 143 15.74 0.47 -0.18
N LEU A 144 14.85 1.43 -0.41
CA LEU A 144 13.74 1.29 -1.37
C LEU A 144 14.25 1.07 -2.80
N GLY A 145 15.33 1.77 -3.19
CA GLY A 145 15.98 1.56 -4.48
C GLY A 145 16.54 0.14 -4.66
N ARG A 146 17.13 -0.44 -3.61
CA ARG A 146 17.63 -1.84 -3.63
C ARG A 146 16.49 -2.84 -3.73
N ASN A 147 15.45 -2.68 -2.91
CA ASN A 147 14.28 -3.57 -2.92
C ASN A 147 13.60 -3.55 -4.30
N ALA A 148 13.46 -2.38 -4.92
CA ALA A 148 12.88 -2.27 -6.26
C ALA A 148 13.69 -3.06 -7.31
N ARG A 149 15.03 -2.97 -7.28
CA ARG A 149 15.90 -3.76 -8.17
C ARG A 149 15.79 -5.25 -7.90
N GLU A 150 15.77 -5.66 -6.63
CA GLU A 150 15.63 -7.06 -6.24
C GLU A 150 14.27 -7.64 -6.72
N LEU A 151 13.18 -6.87 -6.61
CA LEU A 151 11.88 -7.25 -7.14
C LEU A 151 11.90 -7.41 -8.66
N GLU A 152 12.52 -6.47 -9.39
CA GLU A 152 12.67 -6.56 -10.84
C GLU A 152 13.49 -7.80 -11.27
N GLU A 153 14.57 -8.11 -10.55
CA GLU A 153 15.40 -9.30 -10.79
C GLU A 153 14.64 -10.59 -10.50
N LYS A 154 13.95 -10.68 -9.36
CA LYS A 154 13.12 -11.85 -9.01
C LYS A 154 12.00 -12.05 -10.01
N GLN A 155 11.35 -10.98 -10.47
CA GLN A 155 10.31 -11.07 -11.48
C GLN A 155 10.85 -11.66 -12.79
N ARG A 156 12.03 -11.20 -13.26
CA ARG A 156 12.68 -11.76 -14.45
C ARG A 156 13.07 -13.23 -14.26
N ALA A 157 13.56 -13.61 -13.08
CA ALA A 157 13.90 -15.00 -12.78
C ALA A 157 12.66 -15.91 -12.80
N ILE A 158 11.53 -15.45 -12.22
CA ILE A 158 10.25 -16.17 -12.25
C ILE A 158 9.76 -16.32 -13.69
N GLU A 159 9.80 -15.27 -14.50
CA GLU A 159 9.40 -15.30 -15.91
C GLU A 159 10.21 -16.36 -16.69
N SER A 160 11.53 -16.36 -16.52
CA SER A 160 12.43 -17.33 -17.16
C SER A 160 12.12 -18.76 -16.71
N ALA A 161 12.02 -19.00 -15.39
CA ALA A 161 11.73 -20.32 -14.85
C ALA A 161 10.34 -20.84 -15.29
N ASN A 162 9.34 -19.96 -15.39
CA ASN A 162 8.00 -20.33 -15.87
C ASN A 162 8.02 -20.67 -17.37
N SER A 163 8.80 -19.96 -18.17
CA SER A 163 8.98 -20.30 -19.59
C SER A 163 9.64 -21.66 -19.79
N GLU A 164 10.65 -21.99 -18.98
CA GLU A 164 11.32 -23.29 -19.00
C GLU A 164 10.38 -24.41 -18.54
N LEU A 165 9.64 -24.21 -17.45
CA LEU A 165 8.64 -25.16 -16.97
C LEU A 165 7.57 -25.43 -18.03
N ARG A 166 7.13 -24.41 -18.76
CA ARG A 166 6.18 -24.58 -19.86
C ARG A 166 6.75 -25.46 -20.97
N ALA A 167 7.98 -25.20 -21.41
CA ALA A 167 8.64 -26.00 -22.45
C ALA A 167 8.79 -27.47 -22.01
N LYS A 168 9.17 -27.70 -20.73
CA LYS A 168 9.25 -29.05 -20.18
C LYS A 168 7.90 -29.74 -20.10
N ASN A 169 6.85 -29.02 -19.72
CA ASN A 169 5.51 -29.60 -19.60
C ASN A 169 4.95 -29.99 -20.99
N GLU A 170 5.23 -29.19 -22.02
CA GLU A 170 4.90 -29.51 -23.41
C GLU A 170 5.66 -30.76 -23.89
N GLU A 171 6.97 -30.83 -23.66
CA GLU A 171 7.79 -32.01 -23.98
C GLU A 171 7.27 -33.27 -23.27
N LEU A 172 6.96 -33.18 -21.97
CA LEU A 172 6.39 -34.30 -21.22
C LEU A 172 5.01 -34.71 -21.75
N SER A 173 4.17 -33.74 -22.12
CA SER A 173 2.84 -34.01 -22.69
C SER A 173 2.94 -34.75 -24.02
N ASP A 174 3.86 -34.33 -24.90
CA ASP A 174 4.08 -34.97 -26.20
C ASP A 174 4.59 -36.41 -26.04
N VAL A 175 5.56 -36.62 -25.15
CA VAL A 175 6.07 -37.96 -24.83
C VAL A 175 4.96 -38.84 -24.26
N ASN A 176 4.14 -38.30 -23.36
CA ASN A 176 3.04 -39.06 -22.77
C ASN A 176 1.99 -39.46 -23.82
N LEU A 177 1.65 -38.56 -24.75
CA LEU A 177 0.75 -38.85 -25.86
C LEU A 177 1.29 -40.00 -26.74
N VAL A 178 2.58 -39.97 -27.08
CA VAL A 178 3.22 -41.03 -27.86
C VAL A 178 3.26 -42.34 -27.09
N LEU A 179 3.55 -42.31 -25.78
CA LEU A 179 3.52 -43.49 -24.94
C LEU A 179 2.11 -44.07 -24.82
N GLU A 180 1.07 -43.25 -24.70
CA GLU A 180 -0.32 -43.72 -24.74
C GLU A 180 -0.62 -44.41 -26.07
N GLN A 181 -0.23 -43.81 -27.20
CA GLN A 181 -0.40 -44.42 -28.52
C GLN A 181 0.35 -45.75 -28.66
N LEU A 182 1.58 -45.85 -28.16
CA LEU A 182 2.38 -47.08 -28.16
C LEU A 182 1.85 -48.12 -27.17
N SER A 183 1.28 -47.70 -26.04
CA SER A 183 0.73 -48.56 -24.96
C SER A 183 -0.57 -49.25 -25.34
N ILE A 184 -1.24 -48.80 -26.40
CA ILE A 184 -2.44 -49.46 -26.96
C ILE A 184 -2.07 -50.75 -27.71
N THR A 185 -0.83 -50.90 -28.17
CA THR A 185 -0.37 -52.08 -28.92
C THR A 185 0.75 -52.81 -28.17
N ASP A 186 0.57 -54.10 -27.89
CA ASP A 186 1.63 -54.93 -27.31
C ASP A 186 2.81 -55.07 -28.29
N GLY A 187 3.99 -54.62 -27.87
CA GLY A 187 5.18 -54.47 -28.73
C GLY A 187 5.73 -55.77 -29.30
N LEU A 188 5.30 -56.93 -28.79
CA LEU A 188 5.74 -58.24 -29.24
C LEU A 188 4.79 -58.88 -30.27
N THR A 189 3.53 -58.41 -30.36
CA THR A 189 2.48 -59.05 -31.17
C THR A 189 1.72 -58.09 -32.08
N LYS A 190 1.86 -56.77 -31.92
CA LYS A 190 1.05 -55.72 -32.59
C LYS A 190 -0.46 -55.86 -32.37
N LEU A 191 -0.89 -56.72 -31.44
CA LEU A 191 -2.28 -56.87 -31.04
C LEU A 191 -2.63 -55.82 -29.98
N HIS A 192 -3.91 -55.46 -29.89
CA HIS A 192 -4.40 -54.55 -28.87
C HIS A 192 -4.09 -55.08 -27.47
N ASN A 193 -3.53 -54.23 -26.60
CA ASN A 193 -3.15 -54.58 -25.24
C ASN A 193 -4.39 -55.04 -24.42
N HIS A 194 -4.17 -55.86 -23.40
CA HIS A 194 -5.22 -56.39 -22.51
C HIS A 194 -6.19 -55.30 -22.04
N ARG A 195 -5.69 -54.07 -21.79
CA ARG A 195 -6.51 -52.91 -21.42
C ARG A 195 -7.55 -52.53 -22.48
N TYR A 196 -7.15 -52.44 -23.75
CA TYR A 196 -8.06 -52.11 -24.85
C TYR A 196 -9.10 -53.21 -25.04
N PHE A 197 -8.71 -54.48 -24.93
CA PHE A 197 -9.64 -55.62 -24.99
C PHE A 197 -10.70 -55.56 -23.88
N GLN A 198 -10.29 -55.24 -22.63
CA GLN A 198 -11.21 -55.07 -21.51
C GLN A 198 -12.22 -53.94 -21.75
N GLU A 199 -11.77 -52.80 -22.29
CA GLU A 199 -12.65 -51.67 -22.63
C GLU A 199 -13.59 -52.00 -23.79
N ALA A 200 -13.08 -52.61 -24.86
CA ALA A 200 -13.85 -52.98 -26.04
C ALA A 200 -14.98 -53.97 -25.71
N ILE A 201 -14.69 -55.04 -24.96
CA ILE A 201 -15.73 -55.99 -24.53
C ILE A 201 -16.78 -55.31 -23.65
N THR A 202 -16.36 -54.43 -22.73
CA THR A 202 -17.31 -53.72 -21.87
C THR A 202 -18.27 -52.85 -22.69
N LYS A 203 -17.77 -52.22 -23.75
CA LYS A 203 -18.56 -51.41 -24.68
C LYS A 203 -19.52 -52.27 -25.51
N GLU A 204 -19.05 -53.38 -26.05
CA GLU A 204 -19.88 -54.29 -26.86
C GLU A 204 -20.93 -55.04 -26.03
N CYS A 205 -20.65 -55.44 -24.78
CA CYS A 205 -21.67 -55.97 -23.85
C CYS A 205 -22.79 -54.96 -23.60
N LYS A 206 -22.45 -53.68 -23.36
CA LYS A 206 -23.45 -52.60 -23.19
C LYS A 206 -24.26 -52.36 -24.47
N ARG A 207 -23.62 -52.46 -25.64
CA ARG A 207 -24.29 -52.30 -26.94
C ARG A 207 -25.25 -53.46 -27.21
N SER A 208 -24.78 -54.70 -27.08
CA SER A 208 -25.58 -55.92 -27.24
C SER A 208 -26.78 -55.96 -26.28
N SER A 209 -26.61 -55.53 -25.02
CA SER A 209 -27.74 -55.40 -24.09
C SER A 209 -28.81 -54.40 -24.57
N ARG A 210 -28.42 -53.35 -25.30
CA ARG A 210 -29.34 -52.34 -25.84
C ARG A 210 -29.99 -52.75 -27.16
N THR A 211 -29.24 -53.37 -28.08
CA THR A 211 -29.73 -53.76 -29.41
C THR A 211 -30.29 -55.18 -29.46
N LYS A 212 -30.09 -55.97 -28.39
CA LYS A 212 -30.39 -57.42 -28.30
C LYS A 212 -29.67 -58.27 -29.34
N ASP A 213 -28.62 -57.75 -29.97
CA ASP A 213 -27.80 -58.50 -30.91
C ASP A 213 -26.92 -59.50 -30.16
N PRO A 214 -26.77 -60.74 -30.65
CA PRO A 214 -25.98 -61.75 -29.96
C PRO A 214 -24.48 -61.43 -29.98
N LEU A 215 -23.85 -61.42 -28.80
CA LEU A 215 -22.41 -61.25 -28.63
C LEU A 215 -21.74 -62.61 -28.39
N CYS A 216 -20.65 -62.86 -29.12
CA CYS A 216 -19.83 -64.05 -29.01
C CYS A 216 -18.40 -63.67 -28.60
N LEU A 217 -17.85 -64.34 -27.59
CA LEU A 217 -16.44 -64.20 -27.18
C LEU A 217 -15.69 -65.49 -27.50
N ILE A 218 -14.52 -65.34 -28.12
CA ILE A 218 -13.62 -66.45 -28.46
C ILE A 218 -12.31 -66.23 -27.72
N LEU A 219 -11.94 -67.17 -26.85
CA LEU A 219 -10.64 -67.21 -26.19
C LEU A 219 -9.81 -68.35 -26.78
N THR A 220 -8.54 -68.09 -27.06
CA THR A 220 -7.67 -69.05 -27.73
C THR A 220 -6.29 -69.01 -27.08
N ASP A 221 -5.78 -70.18 -26.68
CA ASP A 221 -4.44 -70.35 -26.11
C ASP A 221 -3.53 -71.04 -27.14
N ILE A 222 -2.44 -70.37 -27.52
CA ILE A 222 -1.48 -70.88 -28.52
C ILE A 222 -0.11 -71.01 -27.82
N PRO A 223 0.38 -72.24 -27.61
CA PRO A 223 1.66 -72.46 -26.95
C PRO A 223 2.84 -72.03 -27.85
N ARG A 224 3.86 -71.40 -27.25
CA ARG A 224 4.93 -70.71 -27.96
C ARG A 224 6.06 -71.60 -28.52
N GLU A 225 6.11 -72.89 -28.15
CA GLU A 225 7.30 -73.75 -28.37
C GLU A 225 6.95 -75.19 -28.83
N GLN A 226 6.20 -75.37 -29.93
CA GLN A 226 6.05 -76.69 -30.58
C GLN A 226 5.97 -76.58 -32.11
N GLU A 227 6.64 -77.49 -32.84
CA GLU A 227 6.64 -77.59 -34.32
C GLU A 227 5.28 -77.98 -34.94
N GLN A 228 4.30 -78.35 -34.10
CA GLN A 228 2.92 -78.60 -34.52
C GLN A 228 1.99 -77.60 -33.82
N LEU A 229 1.17 -76.90 -34.62
CA LEU A 229 0.26 -75.86 -34.15
C LEU A 229 -0.98 -76.50 -33.53
N THR A 230 -1.07 -76.50 -32.20
CA THR A 230 -2.24 -77.01 -31.48
C THR A 230 -3.07 -75.85 -30.95
N VAL A 231 -4.30 -75.71 -31.42
CA VAL A 231 -5.18 -74.58 -31.07
C VAL A 231 -6.37 -75.10 -30.25
N SER A 232 -6.50 -74.62 -29.01
CA SER A 232 -7.70 -74.83 -28.18
C SER A 232 -8.52 -73.54 -28.18
N VAL A 233 -9.80 -73.64 -28.54
CA VAL A 233 -10.71 -72.48 -28.68
C VAL A 233 -11.91 -72.66 -27.75
N GLY A 234 -12.09 -71.74 -26.81
CA GLY A 234 -13.29 -71.62 -25.99
C GLY A 234 -14.23 -70.56 -26.57
N VAL A 235 -15.50 -70.91 -26.81
CA VAL A 235 -16.51 -69.99 -27.36
C VAL A 235 -17.67 -69.87 -26.40
N ALA A 236 -18.04 -68.63 -26.03
CA ALA A 236 -19.25 -68.36 -25.26
C ALA A 236 -20.15 -67.39 -26.03
N ALA A 237 -21.44 -67.69 -26.08
CA ALA A 237 -22.45 -66.84 -26.70
C ALA A 237 -23.55 -66.53 -25.68
N LEU A 238 -23.70 -65.22 -25.40
CA LEU A 238 -24.75 -64.56 -24.63
C LEU A 238 -24.90 -64.88 -23.12
N SER A 239 -24.37 -63.98 -22.31
CA SER A 239 -25.06 -63.47 -21.11
C SER A 239 -24.73 -61.99 -20.97
N CYS A 240 -25.72 -61.18 -20.59
CA CYS A 240 -25.64 -59.71 -20.54
C CYS A 240 -24.65 -59.16 -19.50
N ASP A 241 -23.99 -60.04 -18.73
CA ASP A 241 -22.92 -59.71 -17.79
C ASP A 241 -21.55 -60.14 -18.35
N ARG A 242 -20.67 -59.14 -18.49
CA ARG A 242 -19.26 -59.32 -18.88
C ARG A 242 -18.58 -60.39 -18.04
N ARG A 243 -18.79 -60.43 -16.72
CA ARG A 243 -18.11 -61.40 -15.85
C ARG A 243 -18.49 -62.83 -16.19
N GLN A 244 -19.76 -63.08 -16.42
CA GLN A 244 -20.27 -64.40 -16.74
C GLN A 244 -19.79 -64.86 -18.12
N LEU A 245 -19.85 -63.97 -19.13
CA LEU A 245 -19.34 -64.27 -20.48
C LEU A 245 -17.85 -64.66 -20.49
N PHE A 246 -17.03 -63.99 -19.67
CA PHE A 246 -15.63 -64.35 -19.50
C PHE A 246 -15.44 -65.68 -18.77
N ALA A 247 -16.16 -65.90 -17.68
CA ALA A 247 -16.08 -67.14 -16.91
C ALA A 247 -16.49 -68.35 -17.77
N ASP A 248 -17.53 -68.21 -18.59
CA ASP A 248 -18.02 -69.25 -19.49
C ASP A 248 -17.01 -69.56 -20.61
N ALA A 249 -16.43 -68.51 -21.22
CA ALA A 249 -15.42 -68.67 -22.26
C ALA A 249 -14.11 -69.27 -21.71
N ASP A 250 -13.69 -68.87 -20.51
CA ASP A 250 -12.49 -69.39 -19.84
C ASP A 250 -12.69 -70.85 -19.42
N ALA A 251 -13.85 -71.19 -18.85
CA ALA A 251 -14.21 -72.57 -18.53
C ALA A 251 -14.23 -73.47 -19.77
N ALA A 252 -14.77 -72.96 -20.90
CA ALA A 252 -14.75 -73.68 -22.18
C ALA A 252 -13.32 -73.86 -22.72
N LEU A 253 -12.46 -72.84 -22.58
CA LEU A 253 -11.05 -72.94 -22.96
C LEU A 253 -10.29 -73.97 -22.12
N TYR A 254 -10.47 -73.96 -20.79
CA TYR A 254 -9.87 -74.97 -19.90
C TYR A 254 -10.34 -76.39 -20.25
N ALA A 255 -11.64 -76.57 -20.49
CA ALA A 255 -12.19 -77.86 -20.93
C ALA A 255 -11.58 -78.31 -22.28
N ALA A 256 -11.39 -77.39 -23.22
CA ALA A 256 -10.73 -77.67 -24.51
C ALA A 256 -9.22 -77.99 -24.36
N LYS A 257 -8.58 -77.56 -23.27
CA LYS A 257 -7.17 -77.84 -22.97
C LYS A 257 -6.99 -79.22 -22.34
N ASP A 258 -7.92 -79.62 -21.47
CA ASP A 258 -7.91 -80.92 -20.79
C ASP A 258 -8.38 -82.07 -21.69
N ALA A 259 -9.23 -81.80 -22.69
CA ALA A 259 -9.76 -82.78 -23.64
C ALA A 259 -8.76 -83.26 -24.72
N GLY A 260 -7.48 -82.93 -24.60
CA GLY A 260 -6.46 -83.26 -25.61
C GLY A 260 -6.42 -82.20 -26.71
N ARG A 261 -5.68 -81.13 -26.43
CA ARG A 261 -5.40 -79.96 -27.30
C ARG A 261 -5.58 -80.27 -28.81
N ASN A 262 -6.57 -79.59 -29.42
CA ASN A 262 -7.12 -79.64 -30.80
C ASN A 262 -8.66 -79.75 -30.77
N GLY A 263 -9.30 -78.90 -29.94
CA GLY A 263 -10.74 -78.98 -29.69
C GLY A 263 -11.39 -77.61 -29.60
N LEU A 264 -12.59 -77.51 -30.16
CA LEU A 264 -13.51 -76.40 -29.95
C LEU A 264 -14.50 -76.83 -28.87
N VAL A 265 -14.53 -76.10 -27.76
CA VAL A 265 -15.55 -76.29 -26.72
C VAL A 265 -16.40 -75.03 -26.68
N ILE A 266 -17.70 -75.21 -26.82
CA ILE A 266 -18.68 -74.13 -26.76
C ILE A 266 -19.33 -74.21 -25.38
N ALA A 267 -19.30 -73.10 -24.64
CA ALA A 267 -20.01 -72.99 -23.37
C ALA A 267 -21.52 -73.16 -23.62
N PRO A 268 -22.23 -73.91 -22.77
CA PRO A 268 -23.67 -74.13 -22.94
C PRO A 268 -24.42 -72.79 -22.93
N LEU A 269 -25.37 -72.65 -23.87
CA LEU A 269 -26.22 -71.46 -23.96
C LEU A 269 -27.09 -71.37 -22.71
N THR A 270 -26.79 -70.41 -21.83
CA THR A 270 -27.64 -70.06 -20.70
C THR A 270 -28.80 -69.21 -21.20
N THR A 271 -29.86 -69.85 -21.68
CA THR A 271 -31.15 -69.19 -21.91
C THR A 271 -31.79 -68.89 -20.56
N ASP A 272 -31.74 -67.64 -20.12
CA ASP A 272 -32.54 -67.18 -19.00
C ASP A 272 -34.04 -67.26 -19.34
N GLY A 273 -34.72 -68.23 -18.73
CA GLY A 273 -36.14 -68.16 -18.37
C GLY A 273 -37.18 -68.81 -19.30
N SER A 274 -37.49 -70.09 -19.08
CA SER A 274 -38.88 -70.57 -18.93
C SER A 274 -38.91 -72.02 -18.39
N GLU A 275 -39.09 -72.16 -17.07
CA GLU A 275 -39.73 -73.35 -16.51
C GLU A 275 -41.21 -73.35 -16.94
N LEU A 276 -41.64 -74.41 -17.63
CA LEU A 276 -43.05 -74.80 -17.74
C LEU A 276 -43.12 -76.33 -17.74
N SER A 277 -43.38 -76.89 -16.55
CA SER A 277 -44.44 -77.87 -16.27
C SER A 277 -44.91 -78.81 -17.40
N GLY A 278 -44.85 -80.13 -17.15
CA GLY A 278 -45.62 -81.18 -17.83
C GLY A 278 -44.75 -82.41 -18.08
N ASP A 279 -44.59 -83.31 -17.11
CA ASP A 279 -45.42 -84.51 -16.95
C ASP A 279 -45.64 -85.30 -18.25
N GLU A 280 -44.89 -86.40 -18.42
CA GLU A 280 -45.44 -87.64 -18.96
C GLU A 280 -44.54 -88.83 -18.60
N ARG A 281 -45.05 -89.63 -17.66
CA ARG A 281 -44.68 -91.03 -17.49
C ARG A 281 -45.06 -91.80 -18.76
N ALA A 282 -44.10 -92.47 -19.39
CA ALA A 282 -44.36 -93.59 -20.28
C ALA A 282 -44.01 -94.90 -19.57
N HIS A 283 -44.93 -95.85 -19.74
CA HIS A 283 -44.86 -97.30 -19.59
C HIS A 283 -43.49 -97.95 -19.40
#